data_AF-A0A519SL38-F1
#
_entry.id   AF-A0A519SL38-F1
#
_cell.length_a   1.000
_cell.length_b   1.000
_cell.length_c   1.000
_cell.angle_alpha   90.00
_cell.angle_beta   90.00
_cell.angle_gamma   90.00
#
_symmetry.space_group_name_H-M   'P 1'
#
loop_
_entity.id
_entity.type
_entity.pdbx_description
1 polymer ?
#
loop_
_entity_poly.entity_id
_entity_poly.type
_entity_poly.pdbx_seq_one_letter_code
_entity_poly.pdbx_strand_id
1 'polypeptide(L)'
;MKISVEKGEEKGFLPDGRHLVTITDIEEGSSEHQGVPFFAARMESEDGFVTQRFYNSPAGHPIILSLYSAVGIKPHDGKDLDTKELVGKHLSVEVSDHHYTDPASGNERTIRQATGFRAA
;
A
#
# COMPACT_ATOMS: atom_id res chain seq x y z
N MET A 1 26.57 -18.13 4.17
CA MET A 1 25.30 -17.40 4.31
C MET A 1 24.44 -17.80 3.12
N LYS A 2 23.20 -18.25 3.35
CA LYS A 2 22.22 -18.50 2.27
C LYS A 2 21.14 -17.45 2.45
N ILE A 3 20.96 -16.61 1.44
CA ILE A 3 19.88 -15.63 1.39
C ILE A 3 18.80 -16.29 0.54
N SER A 4 17.67 -16.63 1.15
CA SER A 4 16.50 -17.11 0.42
C SER A 4 15.87 -15.92 -0.28
N VAL A 5 15.68 -16.01 -1.59
CA VAL A 5 14.95 -15.00 -2.37
C VAL A 5 13.51 -15.48 -2.48
N GLU A 6 12.58 -14.77 -1.85
CA GLU A 6 11.15 -15.06 -1.97
C GLU A 6 10.62 -14.66 -3.35
N LYS A 7 9.52 -15.29 -3.76
CA LYS A 7 8.90 -15.03 -5.07
C LYS A 7 8.45 -13.56 -5.14
N GLY A 8 9.11 -12.75 -5.98
CA GLY A 8 8.84 -11.32 -6.12
C GLY A 8 9.94 -10.40 -5.58
N GLU A 9 10.95 -10.93 -4.89
CA GLU A 9 12.14 -10.17 -4.45
C GLU A 9 13.14 -9.88 -5.59
N GLU A 10 12.89 -10.39 -6.80
CA GLU A 10 13.68 -10.06 -8.00
C GLU A 10 13.37 -8.66 -8.55
N LYS A 11 12.21 -8.09 -8.19
CA LYS A 11 11.74 -6.80 -8.68
C LYS A 11 12.27 -5.67 -7.82
N GLY A 12 12.78 -4.61 -8.45
CA GLY A 12 13.09 -3.36 -7.76
C GLY A 12 11.83 -2.58 -7.38
N PHE A 13 12.02 -1.48 -6.65
CA PHE A 13 10.94 -0.52 -6.41
C PHE A 13 10.50 0.14 -7.72
N LEU A 14 9.20 0.41 -7.86
CA LEU A 14 8.70 1.23 -8.95
C LEU A 14 9.35 2.62 -8.93
N PRO A 15 9.72 3.17 -10.10
CA PRO A 15 10.20 4.53 -10.19
C PRO A 15 9.06 5.53 -9.93
N ASP A 16 9.40 6.79 -9.74
CA ASP A 16 8.40 7.85 -9.58
C ASP A 16 7.51 7.96 -10.82
N GLY A 17 6.22 8.23 -10.59
CA GLY A 17 5.25 8.45 -11.66
C GLY A 17 3.99 7.60 -11.56
N ARG A 18 3.18 7.64 -12.62
CA ARG A 18 1.93 6.88 -12.70
C ARG A 18 2.19 5.48 -13.27
N HIS A 19 1.69 4.46 -12.57
CA HIS A 19 1.85 3.06 -12.94
C HIS A 19 0.51 2.33 -12.97
N LEU A 20 0.36 1.35 -13.85
CA LEU A 20 -0.70 0.35 -13.78
C LEU A 20 -0.16 -0.85 -13.01
N VAL A 21 -0.83 -1.23 -11.92
CA VAL A 21 -0.36 -2.25 -10.99
C VAL A 21 -1.45 -3.27 -10.67
N THR A 22 -1.03 -4.42 -10.20
CA THR A 22 -1.88 -5.46 -9.62
C THR A 22 -1.58 -5.58 -8.15
N ILE A 23 -2.60 -5.60 -7.29
CA ILE A 23 -2.41 -5.92 -5.88
C ILE A 23 -2.14 -7.42 -5.76
N THR A 24 -0.92 -7.81 -5.43
CA THR A 24 -0.49 -9.21 -5.42
C THR A 24 -0.57 -9.85 -4.04
N ASP A 25 -0.46 -9.05 -2.98
CA ASP A 25 -0.42 -9.54 -1.61
C ASP A 25 -0.95 -8.50 -0.61
N ILE A 26 -1.48 -8.99 0.51
CA ILE A 26 -1.97 -8.20 1.64
C ILE A 26 -1.36 -8.76 2.92
N GLU A 27 -0.66 -7.91 3.67
CA GLU A 27 -0.15 -8.23 5.00
C GLU A 27 -0.88 -7.37 6.04
N GLU A 28 -1.44 -7.99 7.08
CA GLU A 28 -2.12 -7.29 8.17
C GLU A 28 -1.24 -7.23 9.42
N GLY A 29 -1.30 -6.09 10.13
CA GLY A 29 -0.49 -5.88 11.32
C GLY A 29 -0.99 -4.74 12.20
N SER A 30 -0.16 -4.37 13.17
CA SER A 30 -0.41 -3.22 14.04
C SER A 30 0.85 -2.37 14.14
N SER A 31 0.70 -1.05 14.19
CA SER A 31 1.85 -0.16 14.30
C SER A 31 2.54 -0.39 15.66
N GLU A 32 3.86 -0.60 15.66
CA GLU A 32 4.63 -0.90 16.86
C GLU A 32 4.54 0.21 17.94
N HIS A 33 4.36 1.47 17.52
CA HIS A 33 4.40 2.62 18.42
C HIS A 33 3.03 3.15 18.84
N GLN A 34 2.00 3.00 18.02
CA GLN A 34 0.68 3.60 18.26
C GLN A 34 -0.44 2.56 18.42
N GLY A 35 -0.13 1.27 18.25
CA GLY A 35 -1.12 0.18 18.31
C GLY A 35 -2.22 0.27 17.24
N VAL A 36 -2.07 1.13 16.22
CA VAL A 36 -3.07 1.33 15.17
C VAL A 36 -3.01 0.16 14.20
N PRO A 37 -4.11 -0.59 13.99
CA PRO A 37 -4.16 -1.64 13.00
C PRO A 37 -3.89 -1.10 11.59
N PHE A 38 -3.19 -1.85 10.76
CA PHE A 38 -2.97 -1.51 9.36
C PHE A 38 -3.01 -2.76 8.49
N PHE A 39 -3.23 -2.56 7.19
CA PHE A 39 -2.86 -3.55 6.18
C PHE A 39 -1.88 -2.93 5.19
N ALA A 40 -0.93 -3.72 4.70
CA ALA A 40 0.03 -3.36 3.68
C ALA A 40 -0.34 -4.06 2.38
N ALA A 41 -0.61 -3.28 1.34
CA ALA A 41 -0.90 -3.82 0.01
C ALA A 41 0.36 -3.77 -0.84
N ARG A 42 0.82 -4.95 -1.29
CA ARG A 42 1.89 -5.07 -2.27
C ARG A 42 1.28 -4.92 -3.67
N MET A 43 1.79 -3.95 -4.42
CA MET A 43 1.33 -3.60 -5.77
C MET A 43 2.48 -3.77 -6.75
N GLU A 44 2.26 -4.57 -7.80
CA GLU A 44 3.30 -4.91 -8.77
C GLU A 44 2.91 -4.61 -10.22
N SER A 45 3.90 -4.24 -11.01
CA SER A 45 3.86 -4.28 -12.48
C SER A 45 5.04 -5.10 -13.02
N GLU A 46 5.26 -5.05 -14.34
CA GLU A 46 6.48 -5.60 -14.96
C GLU A 46 7.74 -4.82 -14.54
N ASP A 47 7.59 -3.52 -14.24
CA ASP A 47 8.71 -2.60 -13.98
C ASP A 47 9.17 -2.60 -12.51
N GLY A 48 8.38 -3.15 -11.58
CA GLY A 48 8.73 -3.16 -10.16
C GLY A 48 7.56 -3.39 -9.22
N PHE A 49 7.77 -3.04 -7.95
CA PHE A 49 6.72 -3.05 -6.93
C PHE A 49 6.72 -1.80 -6.04
N VAL A 50 5.60 -1.58 -5.37
CA VAL A 50 5.47 -0.64 -4.25
C VAL A 50 4.58 -1.27 -3.19
N THR A 51 4.91 -1.05 -1.91
CA THR A 51 4.08 -1.51 -0.78
C THR A 51 3.51 -0.30 -0.07
N GLN A 52 2.19 -0.18 -0.06
CA GLN A 52 1.50 0.90 0.64
C GLN A 52 0.85 0.38 1.92
N ARG A 53 1.15 1.04 3.05
CA ARG A 53 0.46 0.80 4.31
C ARG A 53 -0.78 1.68 4.43
N PHE A 54 -1.88 1.08 4.85
CA PHE A 54 -3.14 1.73 5.11
C PHE A 54 -3.50 1.54 6.57
N TYR A 55 -3.41 2.62 7.34
CA TYR A 55 -3.73 2.60 8.76
C TYR A 55 -5.24 2.72 8.96
N ASN A 56 -5.82 1.81 9.73
CA ASN A 56 -7.22 1.87 10.15
C ASN A 56 -7.39 2.95 11.22
N SER A 57 -7.45 4.20 10.76
CA SER A 57 -7.56 5.41 11.58
C SER A 57 -8.41 6.46 10.84
N PRO A 58 -8.94 7.48 11.53
CA PRO A 58 -9.71 8.54 10.89
C PRO A 58 -8.98 9.24 9.73
N ALA A 59 -7.65 9.38 9.83
CA ALA A 59 -6.83 9.97 8.77
C ALA A 59 -6.58 9.01 7.60
N GLY A 60 -6.54 7.71 7.85
CA GLY A 60 -6.33 6.68 6.82
C GLY A 60 -7.61 6.27 6.10
N HIS A 61 -8.78 6.42 6.72
CA HIS A 61 -10.07 6.03 6.14
C HIS A 61 -10.34 6.61 4.75
N PRO A 62 -10.14 7.91 4.48
CA PRO A 62 -10.37 8.45 3.13
C PRO A 62 -9.48 7.78 2.06
N ILE A 63 -8.26 7.42 2.44
CA ILE A 63 -7.28 6.79 1.55
C ILE A 63 -7.70 5.33 1.27
N ILE A 64 -8.13 4.60 2.31
CA ILE A 64 -8.69 3.25 2.19
C ILE A 64 -9.91 3.28 1.25
N LEU A 65 -10.87 4.17 1.48
CA LEU A 65 -12.05 4.28 0.63
C LEU A 65 -11.70 4.62 -0.83
N SER A 66 -10.68 5.46 -1.05
CA SER A 66 -10.18 5.75 -2.39
C SER A 66 -9.61 4.50 -3.08
N LEU A 67 -8.87 3.65 -2.35
CA LEU A 67 -8.36 2.38 -2.89
C LEU A 67 -9.51 1.46 -3.31
N TYR A 68 -10.45 1.20 -2.39
CA TYR A 68 -11.59 0.32 -2.64
C TYR A 68 -12.46 0.83 -3.79
N SER A 69 -12.71 2.14 -3.85
CA SER A 69 -13.43 2.75 -4.97
C SER A 69 -12.70 2.58 -6.30
N ALA A 70 -11.37 2.70 -6.32
CA ALA A 70 -10.57 2.54 -7.54
C ALA A 70 -10.65 1.12 -8.10
N VAL A 71 -10.79 0.10 -7.24
CA VAL A 71 -10.94 -1.30 -7.64
C VAL A 71 -12.41 -1.75 -7.78
N GLY A 72 -13.35 -0.80 -7.70
CA GLY A 72 -14.78 -1.03 -7.90
C GLY A 72 -15.51 -1.69 -6.73
N ILE A 73 -14.90 -1.76 -5.55
CA ILE A 73 -15.54 -2.28 -4.34
C ILE A 73 -16.17 -1.11 -3.59
N LYS A 74 -17.48 -1.20 -3.35
CA LYS A 74 -18.23 -0.16 -2.66
C LYS A 74 -18.35 -0.50 -1.18
N PRO A 75 -18.09 0.47 -0.27
CA PRO A 75 -18.47 0.29 1.12
C PRO A 75 -19.99 0.11 1.21
N HIS A 76 -20.42 -0.86 2.00
CA HIS A 76 -21.83 -1.09 2.30
C HIS A 76 -22.08 -0.74 3.76
N ASP A 77 -23.15 -0.01 4.04
CA ASP A 77 -23.51 0.38 5.40
C ASP A 77 -23.60 -0.84 6.32
N GLY A 78 -22.88 -0.77 7.45
CA GLY A 78 -22.86 -1.84 8.45
C GLY A 78 -22.06 -3.09 8.07
N LYS A 79 -21.28 -3.05 6.98
CA LYS A 79 -20.34 -4.13 6.61
C LYS A 79 -18.90 -3.63 6.60
N ASP A 80 -18.03 -4.43 7.19
CA ASP A 80 -16.60 -4.20 7.14
C ASP A 80 -16.07 -4.46 5.72
N LEU A 81 -15.06 -3.68 5.33
CA LEU A 81 -14.32 -3.91 4.09
C LEU A 81 -13.36 -5.08 4.29
N ASP A 82 -13.45 -6.11 3.44
CA ASP A 82 -12.53 -7.25 3.47
C ASP A 82 -11.29 -6.93 2.62
N THR A 83 -10.11 -6.96 3.24
CA THR A 83 -8.83 -6.69 2.58
C THR A 83 -8.49 -7.76 1.55
N LYS A 84 -9.01 -8.99 1.71
CA LYS A 84 -8.77 -10.10 0.79
C LYS A 84 -9.39 -9.89 -0.59
N GLU A 85 -10.44 -9.07 -0.67
CA GLU A 85 -11.08 -8.71 -1.95
C GLU A 85 -10.19 -7.85 -2.86
N LEU A 86 -9.11 -7.28 -2.30
CA LEU A 86 -8.14 -6.47 -3.04
C LEU A 86 -7.16 -7.31 -3.85
N VAL A 87 -6.85 -8.54 -3.42
CA VAL A 87 -5.86 -9.38 -4.10
C VAL A 87 -6.33 -9.71 -5.52
N GLY A 88 -5.45 -9.50 -6.49
CA GLY A 88 -5.72 -9.67 -7.91
C GLY A 88 -6.45 -8.50 -8.56
N LYS A 89 -6.76 -7.42 -7.83
CA LYS A 89 -7.34 -6.21 -8.43
C LYS A 89 -6.28 -5.37 -9.13
N HIS A 90 -6.70 -4.74 -10.23
CA HIS A 90 -5.88 -3.85 -11.03
C HIS A 90 -6.31 -2.39 -10.80
N LEU A 91 -5.35 -1.49 -10.73
CA LEU A 91 -5.58 -0.07 -10.55
C LEU A 91 -4.39 0.75 -11.02
N SER A 92 -4.61 2.03 -11.26
CA SER A 92 -3.55 2.99 -11.52
C SER A 92 -3.16 3.73 -10.25
N VAL A 93 -1.86 3.85 -9.98
CA VAL A 93 -1.29 4.49 -8.79
C VAL A 93 -0.23 5.51 -9.15
N GLU A 94 -0.02 6.49 -8.29
CA GLU A 94 1.08 7.45 -8.35
C GLU A 94 2.12 7.09 -7.31
N VAL A 95 3.33 6.75 -7.77
CA VAL A 95 4.48 6.40 -6.94
C VAL A 95 5.35 7.65 -6.76
N SER A 96 5.70 7.93 -5.51
CA SER A 96 6.58 9.03 -5.15
C SER A 96 7.24 8.76 -3.80
N ASP A 97 8.32 9.49 -3.53
CA ASP A 97 8.95 9.48 -2.22
C ASP A 97 8.28 10.46 -1.26
N HIS A 98 8.07 9.99 -0.04
CA HIS A 98 7.61 10.80 1.09
C HIS A 98 8.73 10.96 2.10
N HIS A 99 9.06 12.21 2.40
CA HIS A 99 10.05 12.59 3.40
C HIS A 99 9.34 13.00 4.69
N TYR A 100 9.69 12.37 5.80
CA TYR A 100 9.19 12.75 7.11
C TYR A 100 10.30 12.66 8.16
N THR A 101 10.18 13.49 9.20
CA THR A 101 11.06 13.39 10.37
C THR A 101 10.48 12.35 11.32
N ASP A 102 11.26 11.31 11.62
CA ASP A 102 10.92 10.30 12.61
C ASP A 102 10.84 10.97 14.00
N PRO A 103 9.67 10.96 14.67
CA PRO A 103 9.49 11.69 15.92
C PRO A 103 10.22 11.07 17.11
N ALA A 104 10.64 9.80 17.02
CA ALA A 104 11.35 9.11 18.09
C ALA A 104 12.86 9.36 18.05
N SER A 105 13.43 9.42 16.84
CA SER A 105 14.87 9.57 16.60
C SER A 105 15.29 10.96 16.13
N GLY A 106 14.35 11.77 15.64
CA GLY A 106 14.61 13.07 15.03
C GLY A 106 15.25 13.01 13.63
N ASN A 107 15.46 11.81 13.10
CA ASN A 107 16.11 11.60 11.80
C ASN A 107 15.12 11.79 10.66
N GLU A 108 15.59 12.32 9.53
CA GLU A 108 14.82 12.30 8.29
C GLU A 108 14.75 10.88 7.73
N ARG A 109 13.56 10.47 7.32
CA ARG A 109 13.31 9.19 6.65
C ARG A 109 12.58 9.45 5.36
N THR A 110 12.96 8.67 4.35
CA THR A 110 12.28 8.62 3.06
C THR A 110 11.61 7.27 2.91
N ILE A 111 10.34 7.27 2.52
CA ILE A 111 9.59 6.06 2.19
C ILE A 111 8.98 6.21 0.80
N ARG A 112 9.04 5.14 0.01
CA ARG A 112 8.32 5.06 -1.26
C ARG A 112 6.86 4.73 -0.98
N GLN A 113 5.94 5.55 -1.48
CA GLN A 113 4.51 5.39 -1.25
C GLN A 113 3.73 5.34 -2.56
N ALA A 114 2.54 4.73 -2.51
CA ALA A 114 1.56 4.74 -3.59
C ALA A 114 0.36 5.59 -3.18
N THR A 115 -0.02 6.53 -4.04
CA THR A 115 -1.14 7.46 -3.83
C THR A 115 -1.95 7.63 -5.11
N GLY A 116 -2.95 8.51 -5.11
CA GLY A 116 -3.66 8.88 -6.34
C GLY A 116 -4.34 7.70 -7.05
N PHE A 117 -4.95 6.78 -6.28
CA PHE A 117 -5.60 5.57 -6.78
C PHE A 117 -6.71 5.89 -7.78
N ARG A 118 -6.68 5.24 -8.94
CA ARG A 118 -7.69 5.37 -10.02
C ARG A 118 -8.03 4.01 -10.58
N ALA A 119 -9.22 3.89 -11.15
CA ALA A 119 -9.56 2.73 -11.97
C ALA A 119 -8.53 2.57 -13.10
N ALA A 120 -8.18 1.32 -13.38
CA ALA A 120 -7.29 0.93 -14.48
C ALA A 120 -7.88 1.29 -15.85
#